data_AF-A0A2V7CKR9-F1
#
_entry.id   AF-A0A2V7CKR9-F1
#
_cell.length_a   1.000
_cell.length_b   1.000
_cell.length_c   1.000
_cell.angle_alpha   90.00
_cell.angle_beta   90.00
_cell.angle_gamma   90.00
#
_symmetry.space_group_name_H-M   'P 1'
#
loop_
_entity.id
_entity.type
_entity.pdbx_description
1 polymer ?
#
loop_
_entity_poly.entity_id
_entity_poly.type
_entity_poly.pdbx_seq_one_letter_code
_entity_poly.pdbx_strand_id
1 'polypeptide(L)'
;MHRFNLASRRTDMGEREREKEQLRRAKIRLRRIHHYEQVTRNVSQTCRFFGISRGQFYFWLRRCRQVGFGGLRAQKCGPRNHPFKMWDPTSRS
;
A
#
# COMPACT_ATOMS: atom_id res chain seq x y z
N MET A 1 -20.60 17.87 -33.08
CA MET A 1 -19.93 18.54 -31.94
C MET A 1 -19.84 17.58 -30.76
N HIS A 2 -18.72 16.88 -30.59
CA HIS A 2 -18.52 16.00 -29.43
C HIS A 2 -18.10 16.85 -28.22
N ARG A 3 -19.00 17.02 -27.24
CA ARG A 3 -18.65 17.56 -25.92
C ARG A 3 -17.68 16.57 -25.25
N PHE A 4 -16.37 16.79 -25.44
CA PHE A 4 -15.35 16.11 -24.65
C PHE A 4 -15.55 16.48 -23.18
N ASN A 5 -16.02 15.53 -22.39
CA ASN A 5 -16.42 15.72 -21.00
C ASN A 5 -15.21 16.11 -20.13
N LEU A 6 -15.14 17.37 -19.71
CA LEU A 6 -14.09 17.93 -18.84
C LEU A 6 -14.01 17.24 -17.46
N ALA A 7 -15.08 16.57 -17.01
CA ALA A 7 -15.08 15.82 -15.75
C ALA A 7 -14.17 14.59 -15.80
N SER A 8 -14.05 13.95 -16.97
CA SER A 8 -13.21 12.75 -17.16
C SER A 8 -11.71 13.06 -17.13
N ARG A 9 -11.30 14.25 -17.59
CA ARG A 9 -9.89 14.69 -17.55
C ARG A 9 -9.41 15.03 -16.14
N ARG A 10 -10.27 15.53 -15.24
CA ARG A 10 -9.89 15.87 -13.86
C ARG A 10 -9.68 14.62 -12.99
N THR A 11 -10.47 13.57 -13.18
CA THR A 11 -10.37 12.34 -12.39
C THR A 11 -9.14 11.51 -12.78
N ASP A 12 -8.81 11.45 -14.07
CA ASP A 12 -7.65 10.72 -14.62
C ASP A 12 -6.31 11.33 -14.15
N MET A 13 -6.17 12.66 -14.16
CA MET A 13 -4.95 13.33 -13.69
C MET A 13 -4.68 13.05 -12.20
N GLY A 14 -5.72 13.13 -11.37
CA GLY A 14 -5.60 12.80 -9.94
C GLY A 14 -5.31 11.33 -9.67
N GLU A 15 -5.75 10.41 -10.54
CA GLU A 15 -5.43 8.98 -10.42
C GLU A 15 -3.99 8.68 -10.80
N ARG A 16 -3.46 9.31 -11.85
CA ARG A 16 -2.05 9.20 -12.25
C ARG A 16 -1.10 9.71 -11.18
N GLU A 17 -1.40 10.85 -10.54
CA GLU A 17 -0.58 11.39 -9.45
C GLU A 17 -0.58 10.47 -8.23
N ARG A 18 -1.75 9.93 -7.87
CA ARG A 18 -1.86 8.92 -6.81
C ARG A 18 -1.03 7.68 -7.14
N GLU A 19 -1.09 7.18 -8.38
CA GLU A 19 -0.29 6.03 -8.79
C GLU A 19 1.21 6.32 -8.70
N LYS A 20 1.67 7.48 -9.18
CA LYS A 20 3.07 7.91 -9.07
C LYS A 20 3.54 7.94 -7.63
N GLU A 21 2.73 8.50 -6.73
CA GLU A 21 3.06 8.55 -5.30
C GLU A 21 3.11 7.14 -4.69
N GLN A 22 2.17 6.26 -5.06
CA GLN A 22 2.21 4.85 -4.63
C GLN A 22 3.46 4.14 -5.12
N LEU A 23 3.87 4.38 -6.37
CA LEU A 23 5.08 3.81 -6.94
C LEU A 23 6.34 4.33 -6.23
N ARG A 24 6.39 5.63 -5.93
CA ARG A 24 7.50 6.25 -5.17
C ARG A 24 7.63 5.60 -3.79
N ARG A 25 6.52 5.43 -3.07
CA ARG A 25 6.48 4.74 -1.77
C ARG A 25 6.91 3.28 -1.87
N ALA A 26 6.43 2.56 -2.88
CA ALA A 26 6.80 1.16 -3.11
C ALA A 26 8.31 1.01 -3.37
N LYS A 27 8.90 1.90 -4.18
CA LYS A 27 10.36 1.93 -4.43
C LYS A 27 11.16 2.17 -3.15
N ILE A 28 10.72 3.10 -2.29
CA ILE A 28 11.37 3.34 -0.99
C ILE A 28 11.32 2.10 -0.10
N ARG A 29 10.16 1.42 -0.05
CA ARG A 29 10.01 0.16 0.71
C ARG A 29 10.91 -0.94 0.17
N LEU A 30 11.00 -1.07 -1.16
CA LEU A 30 11.88 -2.04 -1.82
C LEU A 30 13.35 -1.77 -1.47
N ARG A 31 13.80 -0.52 -1.50
CA ARG A 31 15.18 -0.15 -1.10
C ARG A 31 15.52 -0.59 0.32
N ARG A 32 14.56 -0.49 1.26
CA ARG A 32 14.74 -0.93 2.64
C ARG A 32 14.92 -2.45 2.75
N ILE A 33 14.13 -3.21 1.98
CA ILE A 33 14.23 -4.68 1.92
C ILE A 33 15.58 -5.08 1.31
N HIS A 34 15.99 -4.46 0.20
CA HIS A 34 17.31 -4.72 -0.40
C HIS A 34 18.46 -4.40 0.57
N HIS A 35 18.38 -3.29 1.30
CA HIS A 35 19.41 -2.95 2.30
C HIS A 35 19.52 -4.02 3.40
N TYR A 36 18.38 -4.55 3.86
CA TYR A 36 18.36 -5.67 4.80
C TYR A 36 19.02 -6.92 4.21
N GLU A 37 18.71 -7.28 2.96
CA GLU A 37 19.24 -8.51 2.34
C GLU A 37 20.75 -8.44 2.05
N GLN A 38 21.23 -7.26 1.63
CA GLN A 38 22.59 -7.08 1.14
C GLN A 38 23.58 -6.61 2.22
N VAL A 39 23.15 -5.75 3.15
CA VAL A 39 24.07 -5.08 4.08
C VAL A 39 23.99 -5.68 5.47
N THR A 40 22.79 -5.68 6.06
CA THR A 40 22.65 -5.88 7.51
C THR A 40 22.32 -7.31 7.89
N ARG A 41 21.44 -7.97 7.14
CA ARG A 41 20.74 -9.22 7.51
C ARG A 41 20.13 -9.22 8.93
N ASN A 42 20.00 -8.04 9.53
CA ASN A 42 19.47 -7.82 10.87
C ASN A 42 18.36 -6.76 10.81
N VAL A 43 17.12 -7.22 11.02
CA VAL A 43 15.91 -6.38 10.93
C VAL A 43 15.96 -5.22 11.93
N SER A 44 16.43 -5.47 13.16
CA SER A 44 16.48 -4.43 14.21
C SER A 44 17.43 -3.31 13.85
N GLN A 45 18.60 -3.64 13.28
CA GLN A 45 19.56 -2.64 12.82
C GLN A 45 19.05 -1.86 11.61
N THR A 46 18.48 -2.55 10.62
CA THR A 46 17.84 -1.89 9.46
C THR A 46 16.71 -0.95 9.90
N CYS A 47 15.88 -1.36 10.85
CA CYS A 47 14.77 -0.54 11.37
C CYS A 47 15.26 0.72 12.09
N ARG A 48 16.32 0.60 12.90
CA ARG A 48 16.99 1.75 13.55
C ARG A 48 17.57 2.73 12.52
N PHE A 49 18.24 2.21 11.50
CA PHE A 49 18.84 3.03 10.45
C PHE A 49 17.80 3.83 9.63
N PHE A 50 16.66 3.21 9.29
CA PHE A 50 15.62 3.86 8.49
C PHE A 50 14.52 4.56 9.31
N GLY A 51 14.55 4.48 10.64
CA GLY A 51 13.53 5.07 11.52
C GLY A 51 12.13 4.45 11.34
N ILE A 52 12.05 3.13 11.16
CA ILE A 52 10.77 2.41 10.95
C ILE A 52 10.51 1.42 12.07
N SER A 53 9.24 1.08 12.29
CA SER A 53 8.90 -0.01 13.20
C SER A 53 9.16 -1.38 12.57
N ARG A 54 9.56 -2.34 13.41
CA ARG A 54 9.79 -3.74 13.01
C ARG A 54 8.52 -4.36 12.40
N GLY A 55 7.35 -4.07 12.97
CA GLY A 55 6.07 -4.59 12.48
C GLY A 55 5.76 -4.16 11.04
N GLN A 56 6.01 -2.89 10.70
CA GLN A 56 5.85 -2.41 9.32
C GLN A 56 6.85 -3.09 8.37
N PHE A 57 8.10 -3.28 8.81
CA PHE A 57 9.10 -3.98 8.02
C PHE A 57 8.69 -5.43 7.73
N TYR A 58 8.28 -6.19 8.74
CA TYR A 58 7.83 -7.57 8.57
C TYR A 58 6.61 -7.67 7.66
N PHE A 59 5.67 -6.73 7.77
CA PHE A 59 4.51 -6.66 6.90
C PHE A 59 4.91 -6.48 5.43
N TRP A 60 5.83 -5.56 5.14
CA TRP A 60 6.34 -5.35 3.78
C TRP A 60 7.14 -6.54 3.27
N LEU A 61 8.01 -7.13 4.10
CA LEU A 61 8.82 -8.28 3.73
C LEU A 61 7.95 -9.48 3.38
N ARG A 62 6.97 -9.81 4.23
CA ARG A 62 6.01 -10.90 3.99
C ARG A 62 5.28 -10.71 2.67
N ARG A 63 4.78 -9.49 2.42
CA ARG A 63 4.00 -9.21 1.22
C ARG A 63 4.86 -9.17 -0.05
N CYS A 64 6.08 -8.67 0.04
CA CYS A 64 7.04 -8.71 -1.07
C CYS A 64 7.41 -10.15 -1.44
N ARG A 65 7.51 -11.06 -0.46
CA ARG A 65 7.73 -12.49 -0.74
C ARG A 65 6.52 -13.19 -1.39
N GLN A 66 5.31 -12.75 -1.07
CA GLN A 66 4.09 -13.35 -1.61
C GLN A 66 3.70 -12.83 -3.00
N VAL A 67 3.84 -11.51 -3.23
CA VAL A 67 3.28 -10.82 -4.41
C VAL A 67 4.35 -10.01 -5.17
N GLY A 68 5.61 -10.04 -4.71
CA GLY A 68 6.68 -9.23 -5.28
C GLY A 68 6.48 -7.73 -5.07
N PHE A 69 7.00 -6.94 -5.99
CA PHE A 69 6.97 -5.46 -5.95
C PHE A 69 5.54 -4.89 -5.91
N GLY A 70 4.59 -5.53 -6.60
CA GLY A 70 3.18 -5.10 -6.59
C GLY A 70 2.57 -5.07 -5.19
N GLY A 71 3.03 -5.96 -4.31
CA GLY A 71 2.64 -6.03 -2.91
C GLY A 71 3.10 -4.83 -2.06
N LEU A 72 4.08 -4.04 -2.54
CA LEU A 72 4.59 -2.88 -1.82
C LEU A 72 3.84 -1.58 -2.12
N ARG A 73 2.84 -1.59 -3.02
CA ARG A 73 1.93 -0.45 -3.21
C ARG A 73 0.97 -0.33 -2.01
N ALA A 74 0.54 0.88 -1.62
CA ALA A 74 -0.47 0.98 -0.57
C ALA A 74 -1.79 0.42 -1.11
N GLN A 75 -2.42 -0.43 -0.31
CA GLN A 75 -3.79 -0.85 -0.57
C GLN A 75 -4.72 0.30 -0.20
N LYS A 76 -5.86 0.37 -0.90
CA LYS A 76 -6.95 1.25 -0.49
C LYS A 76 -7.41 0.77 0.89
N CYS A 77 -7.08 1.53 1.94
CA CYS A 77 -7.60 1.28 3.28
C CYS A 77 -9.04 1.79 3.33
N GLY A 78 -9.99 0.96 2.95
CA GLY A 78 -11.40 1.20 3.28
C GLY A 78 -11.66 0.84 4.75
N PRO A 79 -12.63 1.49 5.42
CA PRO A 79 -13.05 1.06 6.74
C PRO A 79 -13.56 -0.38 6.69
N ARG A 80 -12.96 -1.28 7.48
CA ARG A 80 -13.35 -2.70 7.53
C ARG A 80 -14.74 -2.90 8.16
N ASN A 81 -15.17 -1.93 8.97
CA ASN A 81 -16.49 -1.91 9.60
C ASN A 81 -17.12 -0.55 9.32
N HIS A 82 -18.00 -0.49 8.31
CA HIS A 82 -18.83 0.68 8.05
C HIS A 82 -19.99 0.67 9.05
N PRO A 83 -20.38 1.81 9.66
CA PRO A 83 -21.47 1.86 10.64
C PRO A 83 -22.82 1.39 10.09
N PHE A 84 -23.04 1.46 8.77
CA PHE A 84 -24.20 0.88 8.08
C PHE A 84 -23.99 -0.58 7.62
N LYS A 85 -23.14 -1.36 8.30
CA LYS A 85 -23.19 -2.82 8.16
C LYS A 85 -24.43 -3.29 8.92
N MET A 86 -25.57 -3.20 8.24
CA MET A 86 -26.89 -3.52 8.76
C MET A 86 -26.84 -4.88 9.46
N TRP A 87 -27.18 -4.88 10.74
CA TRP A 87 -27.49 -6.10 11.46
C TRP A 87 -28.65 -6.80 10.72
N ASP A 88 -28.52 -8.09 10.40
CA ASP A 88 -29.55 -8.89 9.74
C ASP A 88 -30.17 -9.88 10.75
N PRO A 89 -31.46 -9.73 11.12
CA PRO A 89 -32.16 -10.63 12.04
C PRO A 89 -32.25 -12.07 11.59
N THR A 90 -32.19 -12.32 10.28
CA THR A 90 -32.71 -13.56 9.70
C THR A 90 -31.66 -14.66 9.52
N SER A 91 -30.43 -14.42 9.95
CA SER A 91 -29.29 -15.35 9.77
C SER A 91 -29.20 -16.48 10.83
N ARG A 92 -30.25 -16.68 11.64
CA ARG A 92 -30.35 -17.82 12.56
C ARG A 92 -31.62 -18.62 12.25
N SER A 93 -31.48 -19.64 11.42
CA SER A 93 -32.41 -20.75 11.25
C SER A 93 -31.62 -22.02 11.03
#